data_AF-A0A7G2ISR7-F1
#
_entry.id   AF-A0A7G2ISR7-F1
#
_cell.length_a   1.000
_cell.length_b   1.000
_cell.length_c   1.000
_cell.angle_alpha   90.00
_cell.angle_beta   90.00
_cell.angle_gamma   90.00
#
_symmetry.space_group_name_H-M   'P 1'
#
loop_
_entity.id
_entity.type
_entity.pdbx_description
1 polymer ?
#
loop_
_entity_poly.entity_id
_entity_poly.type
_entity_poly.pdbx_seq_one_letter_code
_entity_poly.pdbx_strand_id
1 'polypeptide(L)'
;MYLIEGPKYGFTTLNASVYWAIVTVTTVGYGDITPHTPLGRMVASVLILIGYSVIAIPTGLITTHMSSAFQHRGHQRKCPQCQQAQHEHSAQFCNRCGSKLPG
;
A
#
# COMPACT_ATOMS: atom_id res chain seq x y z
N MET A 1 -14.03 -7.00 -21.90
CA MET A 1 -15.50 -6.79 -21.82
C MET A 1 -16.13 -6.48 -23.16
N TYR A 2 -15.58 -5.60 -24.00
CA TYR A 2 -16.09 -5.34 -25.35
C TYR A 2 -16.48 -6.60 -26.15
N LEU A 3 -15.59 -7.59 -26.24
CA LEU A 3 -15.84 -8.83 -26.97
C LEU A 3 -16.81 -9.81 -26.28
N ILE A 4 -17.02 -9.68 -24.96
CA ILE A 4 -17.80 -10.63 -24.15
C ILE A 4 -19.24 -10.13 -23.94
N GLU A 5 -19.38 -8.86 -23.57
CA GLU A 5 -20.67 -8.23 -23.25
C GLU A 5 -21.28 -7.51 -24.48
N GLY A 6 -20.42 -6.99 -25.36
CA GLY A 6 -20.84 -6.22 -26.53
C GLY A 6 -21.49 -4.85 -26.21
N PRO A 7 -21.97 -4.14 -27.25
CA PRO A 7 -22.50 -2.77 -27.11
C PRO A 7 -23.81 -2.68 -26.32
N LYS A 8 -24.54 -3.79 -26.15
CA LYS A 8 -25.83 -3.85 -25.46
C LYS A 8 -25.75 -3.38 -24.00
N TYR A 9 -24.59 -3.53 -23.37
CA TYR A 9 -24.36 -3.20 -21.95
C TYR A 9 -23.38 -2.04 -21.77
N GLY A 10 -23.28 -1.13 -22.75
CA GLY A 10 -22.43 0.06 -22.67
C GLY A 10 -20.96 -0.17 -23.05
N PHE A 11 -20.55 -1.42 -23.32
CA PHE A 11 -19.24 -1.73 -23.89
C PHE A 11 -19.26 -1.51 -25.41
N THR A 12 -19.48 -0.26 -25.84
CA THR A 12 -19.63 0.14 -27.26
C THR A 12 -18.29 0.34 -27.96
N THR A 13 -17.22 0.58 -27.21
CA THR A 13 -15.86 0.77 -27.73
C THR A 13 -14.84 0.09 -26.83
N LEU A 14 -13.62 -0.11 -27.34
CA LEU A 14 -12.49 -0.58 -26.54
C LEU A 14 -12.22 0.37 -25.35
N ASN A 15 -12.31 1.67 -25.59
CA ASN A 15 -12.07 2.71 -24.58
C ASN A 15 -13.06 2.60 -23.40
N ALA A 16 -14.34 2.34 -23.67
CA ALA A 16 -15.34 2.11 -22.63
C ALA A 16 -15.00 0.91 -21.74
N SER A 17 -14.44 -0.16 -22.33
CA SER A 17 -13.98 -1.33 -21.56
C SER A 17 -12.77 -1.01 -20.69
N VAL A 18 -11.84 -0.19 -21.19
CA VAL A 18 -10.66 0.25 -20.42
C VAL A 18 -11.07 1.14 -19.26
N TYR A 19 -11.97 2.10 -19.50
CA TYR A 19 -12.53 2.95 -18.45
C TYR A 19 -13.18 2.11 -17.33
N TRP A 20 -14.05 1.17 -17.69
CA TRP A 20 -14.66 0.26 -16.71
C TRP A 20 -13.60 -0.54 -15.94
N ALA A 21 -12.58 -1.06 -16.63
CA ALA A 21 -11.52 -1.83 -15.99
C ALA A 21 -10.72 -0.98 -14.98
N ILE A 22 -10.38 0.27 -15.33
CA ILE A 22 -9.68 1.20 -14.44
C ILE A 22 -10.52 1.47 -13.20
N VAL A 23 -11.78 1.89 -13.37
CA VAL A 23 -12.71 2.21 -12.27
C VAL A 23 -12.94 1.01 -11.33
N THR A 24 -12.93 -0.21 -11.89
CA THR A 24 -13.07 -1.44 -11.11
C THR A 24 -11.79 -1.81 -10.36
N VAL A 25 -10.63 -1.76 -11.02
CA VAL A 25 -9.32 -2.06 -10.41
C VAL A 25 -8.98 -1.06 -9.31
N THR A 26 -9.31 0.22 -9.49
CA THR A 26 -9.11 1.26 -8.47
C THR A 26 -10.17 1.22 -7.37
N THR A 27 -11.09 0.24 -7.39
CA THR A 27 -12.17 0.05 -6.42
C THR A 27 -13.17 1.20 -6.31
N VAL A 28 -13.21 2.11 -7.31
CA VAL A 28 -14.15 3.24 -7.33
C VAL A 28 -15.58 2.78 -7.62
N GLY A 29 -15.75 1.95 -8.66
CA GLY A 29 -17.02 1.26 -8.93
C GLY A 29 -18.24 2.15 -9.15
N TYR A 30 -18.18 3.13 -10.07
CA TYR A 30 -19.31 4.04 -10.36
C TYR A 30 -20.63 3.33 -10.73
N GLY A 31 -20.55 2.13 -11.29
CA GLY A 31 -21.74 1.33 -11.64
C GLY A 31 -22.49 1.81 -12.90
N ASP A 32 -21.93 2.78 -13.61
CA ASP A 32 -22.43 3.31 -14.88
C ASP A 32 -22.35 2.30 -16.03
N ILE A 33 -21.32 1.44 -16.01
CA ILE A 33 -21.16 0.32 -16.93
C ILE A 33 -20.86 -0.92 -16.09
N THR A 34 -21.61 -2.02 -16.29
CA THR A 34 -21.40 -3.26 -15.55
C THR A 34 -21.61 -4.50 -16.44
N PRO A 35 -20.90 -5.61 -16.17
CA PRO A 35 -21.10 -6.86 -16.90
C PRO A 35 -22.39 -7.56 -16.45
N HIS A 36 -23.23 -7.92 -17.41
CA HIS A 36 -24.50 -8.60 -17.15
C HIS A 36 -24.44 -10.09 -17.50
N THR A 37 -23.56 -10.50 -18.40
CA THR A 37 -23.41 -11.89 -18.79
C THR A 37 -22.75 -12.72 -17.68
N PRO A 38 -23.08 -14.02 -17.55
CA PRO A 38 -22.42 -14.90 -16.58
C PRO A 38 -20.89 -14.95 -16.75
N LEU A 39 -20.42 -14.97 -18.01
CA LEU A 39 -18.99 -14.99 -18.32
C LEU A 39 -18.32 -13.65 -17.98
N GLY A 40 -18.97 -12.52 -18.28
CA GLY A 40 -18.49 -11.20 -17.89
C GLY A 40 -18.42 -11.03 -16.37
N ARG A 41 -19.40 -11.55 -15.63
CA ARG A 41 -19.36 -11.54 -14.16
C ARG A 41 -18.19 -12.34 -13.60
N MET A 42 -17.89 -13.54 -14.14
CA MET A 42 -16.71 -14.30 -13.72
C MET A 42 -15.41 -13.54 -13.96
N VAL A 43 -15.24 -12.94 -15.14
CA VAL A 43 -14.06 -12.13 -15.45
C VAL A 43 -13.94 -10.92 -14.51
N ALA A 44 -15.06 -10.26 -14.21
CA ALA A 44 -15.08 -9.14 -13.27
C ALA A 44 -14.68 -9.56 -11.85
N SER A 45 -15.18 -10.70 -11.36
CA SER A 45 -14.78 -11.24 -10.06
C SER A 45 -13.27 -11.48 -9.96
N VAL A 46 -12.67 -12.09 -10.99
CA VAL A 46 -11.21 -12.31 -11.04
C VAL A 46 -10.45 -10.97 -11.05
N LEU A 47 -10.92 -10.00 -11.84
CA LEU A 47 -10.31 -8.68 -11.95
C LEU A 47 -10.34 -7.91 -10.62
N ILE A 48 -11.42 -8.03 -9.83
CA ILE A 48 -11.53 -7.42 -8.51
C ILE A 48 -10.48 -8.02 -7.54
N LEU A 49 -10.31 -9.35 -7.54
CA LEU A 49 -9.29 -10.01 -6.70
C LEU A 49 -7.86 -9.58 -7.05
N ILE A 50 -7.59 -9.41 -8.35
CA ILE A 50 -6.32 -8.88 -8.84
C ILE A 50 -6.14 -7.42 -8.38
N GLY A 51 -7.17 -6.59 -8.51
CA GLY A 51 -7.15 -5.19 -8.09
C GLY A 51 -6.77 -5.03 -6.61
N TYR A 52 -7.35 -5.85 -5.73
CA TYR A 52 -6.99 -5.85 -4.31
C TYR A 52 -5.51 -6.19 -4.07
N SER A 53 -4.99 -7.18 -4.81
CA SER A 53 -3.58 -7.59 -4.72
C SER A 53 -2.63 -6.47 -5.16
N VAL A 54 -3.01 -5.70 -6.18
CA VAL A 54 -2.24 -4.55 -6.67
C VAL A 54 -2.18 -3.42 -5.65
N ILE A 55 -3.26 -3.18 -4.89
CA ILE A 55 -3.29 -2.13 -3.85
C ILE A 55 -2.48 -2.56 -2.61
N ALA A 56 -2.49 -3.84 -2.26
CA ALA A 56 -1.81 -4.35 -1.07
C ALA A 56 -0.27 -4.16 -1.11
N ILE A 57 0.35 -4.33 -2.27
CA ILE A 57 1.81 -4.25 -2.46
C ILE A 57 2.38 -2.85 -2.11
N PRO A 58 1.93 -1.73 -2.73
CA PRO A 58 2.46 -0.41 -2.42
C PRO A 58 2.18 0.00 -0.98
N THR A 59 1.00 -0.32 -0.43
CA THR A 59 0.69 -0.10 0.98
C THR A 59 1.68 -0.83 1.89
N GLY A 60 1.94 -2.12 1.62
CA GLY A 60 2.90 -2.92 2.37
C GLY A 60 4.31 -2.31 2.35
N LEU A 61 4.80 -1.92 1.17
CA LEU A 61 6.11 -1.29 1.03
C LEU A 61 6.19 0.01 1.83
N ILE A 62 5.22 0.91 1.69
CA ILE A 62 5.19 2.18 2.43
C ILE A 62 5.17 1.92 3.94
N THR A 63 4.34 0.98 4.41
CA THR A 63 4.30 0.61 5.83
C THR A 63 5.64 0.12 6.34
N THR A 64 6.38 -0.70 5.57
CA THR A 64 7.72 -1.15 5.98
C THR A 64 8.70 0.02 6.15
N HIS A 65 8.75 0.95 5.19
CA HIS A 65 9.62 2.13 5.26
C HIS A 65 9.23 3.09 6.39
N MET A 66 7.94 3.26 6.66
CA MET A 66 7.47 4.06 7.78
C MET A 66 7.80 3.37 9.11
N SER A 67 7.57 2.07 9.22
CA SER A 67 7.85 1.30 10.44
C SER A 67 9.32 1.35 10.83
N SER A 68 10.25 1.27 9.87
CA SER A 68 11.68 1.45 10.14
C SER A 68 12.00 2.87 10.62
N ALA A 69 11.39 3.90 10.02
CA ALA A 69 11.56 5.29 10.47
C ALA A 69 11.05 5.52 11.90
N PHE A 70 9.96 4.86 12.31
CA PHE A 70 9.46 4.90 13.68
C PHE A 70 10.33 4.09 14.65
N GLN A 71 10.81 2.91 14.26
CA GLN A 71 11.70 2.08 15.10
C GLN A 71 13.01 2.80 15.44
N HIS A 72 13.57 3.59 14.51
CA HIS A 72 14.77 4.39 14.78
C HIS A 72 14.60 5.42 15.90
N ARG A 73 13.37 5.86 16.22
CA ARG A 73 13.12 6.76 17.36
C ARG A 73 13.02 6.03 18.70
N GLY A 74 12.68 4.74 18.71
CA GLY A 74 12.48 3.95 19.93
C GLY A 74 13.77 3.45 20.60
N HIS A 75 14.86 3.31 19.83
CA HIS A 75 16.14 2.77 20.32
C HIS A 75 17.15 3.84 20.79
N GLN A 76 16.70 5.06 21.07
CA GLN A 76 17.56 6.10 21.64
C GLN A 76 17.70 5.92 23.15
N ARG A 77 18.76 5.20 23.56
CA ARG A 77 19.14 5.01 24.97
C ARG A 77 19.43 6.38 25.60
N LYS A 78 18.66 6.75 26.63
CA LYS A 78 18.92 7.98 27.40
C LYS A 78 20.10 7.77 28.34
N CYS A 79 21.03 8.71 28.34
CA CYS A 79 22.15 8.71 29.27
C CYS A 79 21.63 8.95 30.71
N PRO A 80 21.94 8.10 31.69
CA PRO A 80 21.44 8.27 33.07
C PRO A 80 22.04 9.49 33.79
N GLN A 81 23.15 10.05 33.29
CA GLN A 81 23.88 11.12 33.95
C GLN A 81 23.56 12.51 33.38
N CYS A 82 23.45 12.66 32.05
CA CYS A 82 23.21 13.96 31.40
C CYS A 82 21.90 14.03 30.60
N GLN A 83 21.12 12.94 30.60
CA GLN A 83 19.85 12.80 29.87
C GLN A 83 19.88 13.02 28.36
N GLN A 84 21.07 13.04 27.75
CA GLN A 84 21.20 13.02 26.30
C GLN A 84 20.53 11.77 25.73
N ALA A 85 19.72 11.91 24.68
CA ALA A 85 19.03 10.78 24.03
C ALA A 85 19.69 10.35 22.71
N GLN A 86 20.37 11.27 22.04
CA GLN A 86 20.95 11.04 20.71
C GLN A 86 22.36 10.45 20.82
N HIS A 87 22.46 9.13 20.64
CA HIS A 87 23.69 8.36 20.59
C HIS A 87 23.72 7.50 19.32
N GLU A 88 24.92 7.20 18.82
CA GLU A 88 25.11 6.21 17.76
C GLU A 88 24.59 4.83 18.23
N HIS A 89 24.02 4.03 17.32
CA HIS A 89 23.33 2.78 17.71
C HIS A 89 24.25 1.78 18.45
N SER A 90 25.56 1.82 18.17
CA SER A 90 26.60 0.98 18.80
C SER A 90 27.41 1.69 19.90
N ALA A 91 27.03 2.89 20.33
CA ALA A 91 27.78 3.64 21.34
C ALA A 91 27.78 2.91 22.70
N GLN A 92 28.97 2.70 23.28
CA GLN A 92 29.14 2.21 24.66
C GLN A 92 29.20 3.37 25.68
N PHE A 93 29.52 4.58 25.22
CA PHE A 93 29.69 5.77 26.04
C PHE A 93 28.89 6.95 25.48
N CYS A 94 28.46 7.85 26.35
CA CYS A 94 27.75 9.08 25.98
C CYS A 94 28.68 10.07 25.27
N ASN A 95 28.27 10.58 24.10
CA ASN A 95 29.02 11.58 23.32
C ASN A 95 29.11 12.98 23.96
N ARG A 96 28.29 13.26 24.98
CA ARG A 96 28.27 14.55 25.69
C ARG A 96 29.07 14.54 26.99
N CYS A 97 28.95 13.49 27.80
CA CYS A 97 29.56 13.44 29.13
C CYS A 97 30.49 12.24 29.38
N GLY A 98 30.63 11.32 28.42
CA GLY A 98 31.54 10.18 28.52
C GLY A 98 31.11 9.05 29.46
N SER A 99 29.93 9.11 30.08
CA SER A 99 29.46 8.02 30.95
C SER A 99 29.05 6.78 30.14
N LYS A 100 29.18 5.60 30.74
CA LYS A 100 28.79 4.32 30.12
C LYS A 100 27.27 4.29 29.93
N LEU A 101 26.83 3.94 28.72
CA LEU A 101 25.40 3.78 28.41
C LEU A 101 24.90 2.41 28.90
N PRO A 102 23.65 2.33 29.39
CA PRO A 102 23.03 1.04 29.68
C PRO A 102 22.97 0.19 28.40
N GLY A 103 23.24 -1.11 28.56
CA GLY A 103 23.19 -2.10 27.49
C GLY A 103 21.79 -2.29 26.95
#